data_AF-A0A2V8QGG1-F1
#
_entry.id   AF-A0A2V8QGG1-F1
#
_cell.length_a   1.000
_cell.length_b   1.000
_cell.length_c   1.000
_cell.angle_alpha   90.00
_cell.angle_beta   90.00
_cell.angle_gamma   90.00
#
_symmetry.space_group_name_H-M   'P 1'
#
loop_
_entity.id
_entity.type
_entity.pdbx_description
1 polymer ?
#
loop_
_entity_poly.entity_id
_entity_poly.type
_entity_poly.pdbx_seq_one_letter_code
_entity_poly.pdbx_strand_id
1 'polypeptide(L)'
;MFYTVAGRVVLIEAHDEWSVDAVSALFSGWFLDPISIDDAAACDATIRVHCGVSSPAIPSGLSSFEIALGGTCHTDNRSFYIEIDGSLVRHCRTGCGPIAVACAFTHVETLSRFRNS
;
A
#
# COMPACT_ATOMS: atom_id res chain seq x y z
N MET A 1 -0.25 10.61 -6.33
CA MET A 1 0.70 10.43 -7.45
C MET A 1 0.22 9.28 -8.31
N PHE A 2 0.25 9.36 -9.64
CA PHE A 2 -0.13 8.25 -10.53
C PHE A 2 1.11 7.65 -11.16
N TYR A 3 1.16 6.32 -11.32
CA TYR A 3 2.25 5.61 -11.98
C TYR A 3 1.70 4.57 -12.94
N THR A 4 2.48 4.24 -13.98
CA THR A 4 2.19 3.07 -14.83
C THR A 4 3.06 1.89 -14.41
N VAL A 5 2.45 0.81 -13.95
CA VAL A 5 3.14 -0.43 -13.55
C VAL A 5 2.63 -1.57 -14.42
N ALA A 6 3.51 -2.14 -15.25
CA ALA A 6 3.15 -3.22 -16.19
C ALA A 6 1.91 -2.92 -17.05
N GLY A 7 1.76 -1.67 -17.51
CA GLY A 7 0.63 -1.22 -18.33
C GLY A 7 -0.66 -0.95 -17.57
N ARG A 8 -0.63 -0.93 -16.23
CA ARG A 8 -1.75 -0.58 -15.35
C ARG A 8 -1.51 0.75 -14.65
N VAL A 9 -2.56 1.54 -14.46
CA VAL A 9 -2.49 2.82 -13.75
C VAL A 9 -2.68 2.58 -12.26
N VAL A 10 -1.69 2.96 -11.47
CA VAL A 10 -1.71 2.84 -10.01
C VAL A 10 -1.70 4.24 -9.39
N LEU A 11 -2.68 4.53 -8.54
CA LEU A 11 -2.72 5.73 -7.71
C LEU A 11 -2.00 5.44 -6.40
N ILE A 12 -1.02 6.25 -6.04
CA ILE A 12 -0.43 6.28 -4.71
C ILE A 12 -0.91 7.51 -3.96
N GLU A 13 -1.62 7.30 -2.86
CA GLU A 13 -2.01 8.32 -1.89
C GLU A 13 -1.05 8.22 -0.71
N ALA A 14 -0.15 9.20 -0.56
CA ALA A 14 0.71 9.31 0.61
C ALA A 14 0.24 10.53 1.43
N HIS A 15 0.02 10.32 2.72
CA HIS A 15 -0.69 11.30 3.58
C HIS A 15 0.22 12.13 4.49
N ASP A 16 1.53 11.89 4.45
CA ASP A 16 2.54 12.63 5.19
C ASP A 16 3.80 12.83 4.32
N GLU A 17 4.58 13.86 4.64
CA GLU A 17 5.75 14.28 3.86
C GLU A 17 6.79 13.16 3.73
N TRP A 18 7.07 12.45 4.82
CA TRP A 18 8.01 11.33 4.81
C TRP A 18 7.55 10.22 3.87
N SER A 19 6.27 9.84 3.91
CA SER A 19 5.70 8.82 3.03
C SER A 19 5.74 9.24 1.56
N VAL A 20 5.55 10.53 1.27
CA VAL A 20 5.67 11.07 -0.10
C VAL A 20 7.09 10.89 -0.62
N ASP A 21 8.10 11.28 0.17
CA ASP A 21 9.51 11.17 -0.21
C ASP A 21 9.95 9.71 -0.36
N ALA A 22 9.57 8.85 0.59
CA ALA A 22 9.91 7.44 0.58
C ALA A 22 9.32 6.70 -0.64
N VAL A 23 8.05 6.96 -0.96
CA VAL A 23 7.39 6.41 -2.15
C VAL A 23 8.09 6.90 -3.42
N SER A 24 8.36 8.20 -3.51
CA SER A 24 8.99 8.79 -4.69
C SER A 24 10.38 8.20 -4.93
N ALA A 25 11.18 8.04 -3.88
CA ALA A 25 12.49 7.40 -3.94
C ALA A 25 12.40 5.92 -4.34
N LEU A 26 11.47 5.15 -3.76
CA LEU A 26 11.26 3.74 -4.10
C LEU A 26 10.90 3.56 -5.57
N PHE A 27 9.92 4.31 -6.06
CA PHE A 27 9.42 4.19 -7.43
C PHE A 27 10.45 4.70 -8.45
N SER A 28 11.17 5.77 -8.13
CA SER A 28 12.31 6.23 -8.94
C SER A 28 13.41 5.15 -9.02
N GLY A 29 13.70 4.46 -7.93
CA GLY A 29 14.63 3.32 -7.92
C GLY A 29 14.16 2.13 -8.77
N TRP A 30 12.88 2.07 -9.12
CA TRP A 30 12.30 1.08 -10.05
C TRP A 30 12.13 1.63 -11.47
N PHE A 31 12.68 2.81 -11.77
CA PHE A 31 12.54 3.51 -13.05
C PHE A 31 11.08 3.78 -13.43
N LEU A 32 10.24 4.04 -12.43
CA LEU A 32 8.85 4.43 -12.62
C LEU A 32 8.71 5.93 -12.41
N ASP A 33 8.34 6.64 -13.46
CA ASP A 33 8.03 8.06 -13.38
C ASP A 33 6.53 8.29 -13.13
N PRO A 34 6.18 9.34 -12.36
CA PRO A 34 4.79 9.71 -12.17
C PRO A 34 4.19 10.24 -13.48
N ILE A 35 2.95 9.85 -13.77
CA ILE A 35 2.18 10.33 -14.91
C ILE A 35 1.23 11.46 -14.50
N SER A 36 0.82 12.28 -15.46
CA SER A 36 -0.10 13.39 -15.21
C SER A 36 -1.50 12.87 -14.84
N ILE A 37 -2.27 13.68 -14.11
CA ILE A 37 -3.66 13.36 -13.77
C ILE A 37 -4.57 13.34 -15.01
N ASP A 38 -4.25 14.13 -16.03
CA ASP A 38 -5.01 14.22 -17.27
C ASP A 38 -4.83 12.95 -18.13
N ASP A 39 -3.70 12.24 -17.95
CA ASP A 39 -3.43 10.94 -18.57
C ASP A 39 -4.03 9.75 -17.77
N ALA A 40 -4.55 9.99 -16.57
CA ALA A 40 -5.10 8.95 -15.71
C ALA A 40 -6.57 8.66 -16.05
N ALA A 41 -6.80 7.94 -17.16
CA ALA A 41 -8.14 7.64 -17.67
C ALA A 41 -9.04 6.83 -16.70
N ALA A 42 -8.43 6.02 -15.83
CA ALA A 42 -9.03 5.39 -14.65
C ALA A 42 -7.91 4.69 -13.89
N CYS A 43 -8.02 4.60 -12.57
CA CYS A 43 -7.04 3.89 -11.76
C CYS A 43 -7.41 2.41 -11.61
N ASP A 44 -6.47 1.50 -11.91
CA ASP A 44 -6.64 0.07 -11.70
C ASP A 44 -6.51 -0.31 -10.20
N ALA A 45 -5.68 0.40 -9.43
CA ALA A 45 -5.41 0.11 -8.02
C ALA A 45 -4.93 1.34 -7.23
N THR A 46 -5.30 1.45 -5.95
CA THR A 46 -4.94 2.61 -5.11
C THR A 46 -4.10 2.18 -3.89
N ILE A 47 -2.80 2.43 -3.88
CA ILE A 47 -1.96 2.21 -2.71
C ILE A 47 -2.07 3.42 -1.79
N ARG A 48 -2.35 3.20 -0.50
CA ARG A 48 -2.53 4.26 0.51
C ARG A 48 -1.45 4.18 1.57
N VAL A 49 -0.43 5.01 1.47
CA VAL A 49 0.71 4.98 2.39
C VAL A 49 0.45 5.95 3.55
N HIS A 50 0.58 5.43 4.77
CA HIS A 50 0.41 6.19 6.01
C HIS A 50 1.60 5.95 6.93
N CYS A 51 2.23 7.00 7.46
CA CYS A 51 3.17 6.87 8.57
C CYS A 51 2.49 7.32 9.87
N GLY A 52 2.26 6.40 10.82
CA GLY A 52 1.55 6.72 12.06
C GLY A 52 1.05 5.51 12.87
N VAL A 53 0.43 5.80 14.03
CA VAL A 53 0.23 4.85 15.14
C VAL A 53 -0.93 3.85 14.92
N SER A 54 -1.81 4.07 13.94
CA SER A 54 -3.00 3.22 13.76
C SER A 54 -3.15 2.74 12.34
N SER A 55 -2.84 1.46 12.12
CA SER A 55 -3.26 0.71 10.94
C SER A 55 -4.78 0.82 10.77
N PRO A 56 -5.33 0.79 9.53
CA PRO A 56 -6.77 0.82 9.34
C PRO A 56 -7.46 -0.29 10.14
N ALA A 57 -8.62 -0.01 10.73
CA ALA A 57 -9.33 -1.01 11.51
C ALA A 57 -9.78 -2.18 10.63
N ILE A 58 -9.42 -3.40 11.04
CA ILE A 58 -9.97 -4.63 10.45
C ILE A 58 -11.42 -4.78 10.94
N PRO A 59 -12.41 -4.95 10.04
CA PRO A 59 -13.79 -5.15 10.44
C PRO A 59 -13.95 -6.37 11.36
N SER A 60 -14.85 -6.28 12.33
CA SER A 60 -15.20 -7.42 13.18
C SER A 60 -16.01 -8.47 12.41
N GLY A 61 -15.96 -9.72 12.88
CA GLY A 61 -16.75 -10.83 12.31
C GLY A 61 -16.14 -11.50 11.07
N LEU A 62 -14.91 -11.16 10.70
CA LEU A 62 -14.16 -11.86 9.67
C LEU A 62 -13.56 -13.16 10.20
N SER A 63 -13.49 -14.18 9.35
CA SER A 63 -12.70 -15.39 9.63
C SER A 63 -11.22 -15.05 9.50
N SER A 64 -10.36 -15.63 10.33
CA SER A 64 -8.91 -15.41 10.25
C SER A 64 -8.13 -16.71 10.13
N PHE A 65 -6.99 -16.64 9.45
CA PHE A 65 -6.01 -17.71 9.39
C PHE A 65 -4.59 -17.14 9.27
N GLU A 66 -3.61 -17.86 9.80
CA GLU A 66 -2.20 -17.50 9.68
C GLU A 66 -1.71 -17.69 8.24
N ILE A 67 -0.83 -16.79 7.81
CA ILE A 67 -0.12 -16.85 6.54
C ILE A 67 1.40 -16.86 6.78
N ALA A 68 2.18 -17.04 5.72
CA ALA A 68 3.63 -17.01 5.82
C ALA A 68 4.15 -15.72 6.46
N LEU A 69 5.37 -15.79 7.03
CA LEU A 69 6.04 -14.68 7.71
C LEU A 69 5.31 -14.16 8.97
N GLY A 70 4.51 -15.00 9.63
CA GLY A 70 3.82 -14.63 10.87
C GLY A 70 2.66 -13.65 10.64
N GLY A 71 2.22 -13.48 9.41
CA GLY A 71 1.06 -12.66 9.08
C GLY A 71 -0.26 -13.33 9.42
N THR A 72 -1.32 -12.53 9.45
CA THR A 72 -2.70 -12.99 9.59
C THR A 72 -3.55 -12.47 8.43
N CYS A 73 -4.31 -13.35 7.79
CA CYS A 73 -5.32 -12.96 6.82
C CYS A 73 -6.71 -13.00 7.46
N HIS A 74 -7.47 -11.91 7.37
CA HIS A 74 -8.88 -11.82 7.76
C HIS A 74 -9.76 -11.71 6.51
N THR A 75 -10.83 -12.50 6.43
CA THR A 75 -11.67 -12.56 5.24
C THR A 75 -13.11 -13.01 5.51
N ASP A 76 -14.01 -12.56 4.64
CA ASP A 76 -15.40 -13.00 4.48
C ASP A 76 -15.64 -13.68 3.11
N ASN A 77 -14.56 -14.12 2.44
CA ASN A 77 -14.51 -14.59 1.04
C ASN A 77 -14.87 -13.55 -0.03
N ARG A 78 -15.05 -12.27 0.35
CA ARG A 78 -15.29 -11.15 -0.56
C ARG A 78 -14.21 -10.08 -0.46
N SER A 79 -13.66 -9.91 0.74
CA SER A 79 -12.57 -9.01 1.05
C SER A 79 -11.48 -9.79 1.79
N PHE A 80 -10.23 -9.40 1.57
CA PHE A 80 -9.08 -9.91 2.27
C PHE A 80 -8.36 -8.75 2.96
N TYR A 81 -8.01 -8.95 4.21
CA TYR A 81 -7.26 -8.03 5.05
C TYR A 81 -6.04 -8.81 5.52
N ILE A 82 -4.88 -8.51 4.97
CA ILE A 82 -3.61 -9.20 5.24
C ILE A 82 -2.79 -8.32 6.15
N GLU A 83 -2.68 -8.72 7.42
CA GLU A 83 -1.85 -8.08 8.43
C GLU A 83 -0.48 -8.76 8.49
N ILE A 84 0.60 -7.98 8.33
CA ILE A 84 1.99 -8.45 8.43
C ILE A 84 2.83 -7.31 9.01
N ASP A 85 3.55 -7.54 10.11
CA ASP A 85 4.47 -6.58 10.72
C ASP A 85 3.87 -5.17 10.92
N GLY A 86 2.62 -5.09 11.39
CA GLY A 86 1.89 -3.83 11.60
C GLY A 86 1.34 -3.17 10.33
N SER A 87 1.69 -3.69 9.15
CA SER A 87 1.11 -3.29 7.87
C SER A 87 -0.17 -4.07 7.57
N LEU A 88 -1.09 -3.46 6.84
CA LEU A 88 -2.39 -4.02 6.47
C LEU A 88 -2.66 -3.84 4.97
N VAL A 89 -2.71 -4.94 4.23
CA VAL A 89 -3.14 -4.95 2.82
C VAL A 89 -4.61 -5.33 2.74
N ARG A 90 -5.43 -4.46 2.16
CA ARG A 90 -6.83 -4.72 1.87
C ARG A 90 -7.03 -4.98 0.38
N HIS A 91 -7.52 -6.17 0.06
CA HIS A 91 -8.00 -6.52 -1.27
C HIS A 91 -9.52 -6.71 -1.23
N CYS A 92 -10.25 -5.94 -2.05
CA CYS A 92 -11.68 -6.11 -2.25
C CYS A 92 -11.91 -6.77 -3.61
N ARG A 93 -12.78 -7.79 -3.70
CA ARG A 93 -13.13 -8.39 -4.99
C ARG A 93 -13.76 -7.32 -5.91
N THR A 94 -13.50 -7.44 -7.21
CA THR A 94 -13.93 -6.51 -8.27
C THR A 94 -15.38 -6.04 -8.10
N GLY A 95 -15.59 -4.72 -8.13
CA GLY A 95 -16.89 -4.07 -7.95
C GLY A 95 -17.08 -3.35 -6.60
N CYS A 96 -16.14 -3.49 -5.66
CA CYS A 96 -16.26 -2.95 -4.29
C CYS A 96 -15.19 -1.90 -3.93
N GLY A 97 -14.55 -1.31 -4.95
CA GLY A 97 -13.53 -0.26 -4.82
C GLY A 97 -12.11 -0.74 -5.15
N PRO A 98 -11.13 0.17 -5.19
CA PRO A 98 -9.74 -0.16 -5.51
C PRO A 98 -9.09 -1.04 -4.43
N ILE A 99 -8.07 -1.80 -4.83
CA ILE A 99 -7.11 -2.42 -3.88
C ILE A 99 -6.54 -1.30 -3.03
N ALA A 100 -6.48 -1.47 -1.70
CA ALA A 100 -5.93 -0.51 -0.76
C ALA A 100 -4.83 -1.16 0.08
N VAL A 101 -3.60 -0.73 -0.08
CA VAL A 101 -2.47 -1.17 0.75
C VAL A 101 -2.19 -0.08 1.76
N ALA A 102 -2.24 -0.38 3.06
CA ALA A 102 -1.80 0.52 4.13
C ALA A 102 -0.59 -0.08 4.83
N CYS A 103 0.54 0.60 4.78
CA CYS A 103 1.71 0.21 5.55
C CYS A 103 1.73 1.04 6.83
N ALA A 104 2.10 0.45 7.97
CA ALA A 104 2.42 1.24 9.16
C ALA A 104 3.93 1.12 9.38
N PHE A 105 4.63 2.25 9.31
CA PHE A 105 6.04 2.31 9.64
C PHE A 105 6.19 2.80 11.08
N THR A 106 6.60 1.92 11.98
CA THR A 106 7.13 2.36 13.27
C THR A 106 8.57 2.83 13.04
N HIS A 107 8.76 4.16 12.98
CA HIS A 107 10.07 4.83 13.02
C HIS A 107 10.92 4.16 14.14
N VAL A 108 12.14 3.64 13.95
CA VAL A 108 13.40 4.21 13.49
C VAL A 108 14.35 3.03 13.17
N GLU A 109 14.90 2.93 11.96
CA GLU A 109 16.29 2.45 11.69
C GLU A 109 16.67 2.29 10.18
N THR A 110 15.78 2.58 9.22
CA THR A 110 16.09 2.31 7.79
C THR A 110 16.71 3.49 7.03
N LEU A 111 17.38 4.45 7.69
CA LEU A 111 18.09 5.54 7.01
C LEU A 111 19.55 5.20 6.63
N SER A 112 20.11 4.09 7.12
CA SER A 112 21.49 3.69 6.83
C SER A 112 21.65 2.81 5.59
N ARG A 113 20.57 2.24 5.04
CA ARG A 113 20.65 1.30 3.90
C ARG A 113 20.34 1.89 2.53
N PHE A 114 19.52 2.94 2.42
CA PHE A 114 19.16 3.55 1.12
C PHE A 114 20.08 4.68 0.66
N ARG A 115 21.02 5.14 1.50
CA ARG A 115 21.95 6.24 1.17
C ARG A 115 23.28 5.80 0.54
N ASN A 116 23.51 4.50 0.36
CA ASN A 116 24.80 3.94 -0.07
C ASN A 116 24.73 3.02 -1.30
N SER A 117 23.72 3.17 -2.16
CA SER A 117 23.63 2.45 -3.44
C SER A 117 23.50 3.41 -4.60
#